data_AF-A0A7V8W1I5-F1
#
_entry.id   AF-A0A7V8W1I5-F1
#
_cell.length_a   1.000
_cell.length_b   1.000
_cell.length_c   1.000
_cell.angle_alpha   90.00
_cell.angle_beta   90.00
_cell.angle_gamma   90.00
#
_symmetry.space_group_name_H-M   'P 1'
#
loop_
_entity.id
_entity.type
_entity.pdbx_description
1 polymer ?
#
loop_
_entity_poly.entity_id
_entity_poly.type
_entity_poly.pdbx_seq_one_letter_code
_entity_poly.pdbx_strand_id
1 'polypeptide(L)' 'SGTWGNPIVTEIAPFTIFYPAENNHQDYYNNNGAQPYCTFVIRPKVEKFKKMFKDKLKP' A
#
# COMPACT_ATOMS: atom_id res chain seq x y z
N SER A 1 19.05 14.93 -4.26
CA SER A 1 17.69 15.22 -3.77
C SER A 1 17.10 16.31 -4.65
N GLY A 2 15.84 16.21 -5.08
CA GLY A 2 15.26 17.13 -6.10
C GLY A 2 14.10 16.55 -6.92
N THR A 3 13.72 15.30 -6.67
CA THR A 3 12.60 14.62 -7.36
C THR A 3 11.23 15.24 -7.03
N TRP A 4 11.09 15.88 -5.86
CA TRP A 4 9.84 16.47 -5.40
C TRP A 4 9.94 17.99 -5.45
N GLY A 5 9.00 18.64 -6.16
CA GLY A 5 8.88 20.09 -6.20
C GLY A 5 8.24 20.70 -4.95
N ASN A 6 7.58 19.87 -4.14
CA ASN A 6 6.92 20.27 -2.89
C ASN A 6 7.70 19.72 -1.67
N PRO A 7 7.58 20.38 -0.49
CA PRO A 7 8.17 19.90 0.74
C PRO A 7 7.69 18.50 1.14
N ILE A 8 8.59 17.70 1.71
CA ILE A 8 8.25 16.41 2.33
C ILE A 8 7.64 16.71 3.71
N VAL A 9 6.41 16.26 3.95
CA VAL A 9 5.64 16.50 5.19
C VAL A 9 5.50 15.25 6.07
N THR A 10 6.32 14.22 5.82
CA THR A 10 6.29 12.96 6.58
C THR A 10 6.73 13.19 8.03
N GLU A 11 5.90 12.80 8.99
CA GLU A 11 6.22 12.81 10.41
C GLU A 11 7.16 11.65 10.78
N ILE A 12 8.15 11.92 11.65
CA ILE A 12 9.01 10.92 12.27
C ILE A 12 8.81 11.03 13.77
N ALA A 13 8.10 10.06 14.36
CA ALA A 13 7.78 10.05 15.78
C ALA A 13 8.07 8.68 16.41
N PRO A 14 8.37 8.64 17.73
CA PRO A 14 8.45 7.38 18.46
C PRO A 14 7.10 6.65 18.45
N PHE A 15 7.14 5.33 18.38
CA PHE A 15 5.95 4.50 18.58
C PHE A 15 5.40 4.67 20.01
N THR A 16 4.07 4.74 20.14
CA THR A 16 3.39 4.85 21.44
C THR A 16 2.40 3.71 21.64
N ILE A 17 1.31 3.73 20.88
CA ILE A 17 0.23 2.74 20.94
C ILE A 17 -0.38 2.55 19.55
N PHE A 18 -0.83 1.33 19.26
CA PHE A 18 -1.56 0.99 18.05
C PHE A 18 -2.91 0.38 18.41
N TYR A 19 -3.98 0.89 17.82
CA TYR A 19 -5.32 0.33 17.96
C TYR A 19 -5.65 -0.45 16.69
N PRO A 20 -5.92 -1.76 16.78
CA PRO A 20 -6.25 -2.56 15.61
C PRO A 20 -7.57 -2.08 15.01
N ALA A 21 -7.59 -1.96 13.68
CA ALA A 21 -8.83 -1.75 12.95
C ALA A 21 -9.75 -2.98 13.06
N GLU A 22 -11.05 -2.78 12.84
CA GLU A 22 -12.07 -3.81 12.88
C GLU A 22 -11.75 -4.99 11.94
N ASN A 23 -12.27 -6.18 12.28
CA ASN A 23 -11.93 -7.41 11.56
C ASN A 23 -12.24 -7.37 10.06
N ASN A 24 -13.28 -6.63 9.65
CA ASN A 24 -13.63 -6.47 8.23
C ASN A 24 -12.64 -5.58 7.44
N HIS A 25 -11.79 -4.80 8.13
CA HIS A 25 -10.71 -4.05 7.52
C HIS A 25 -9.43 -4.91 7.35
N GLN A 26 -9.34 -6.01 8.07
CA GLN A 26 -8.20 -6.93 7.96
C GLN A 26 -8.29 -7.70 6.64
N ASP A 27 -7.16 -7.77 5.95
CA ASP A 27 -7.02 -8.46 4.66
C ASP A 27 -8.05 -8.04 3.60
N TYR A 28 -8.51 -6.78 3.67
CA TYR A 28 -9.63 -6.27 2.88
C TYR A 28 -9.45 -6.49 1.37
N TYR A 29 -8.27 -6.21 0.83
CA TYR A 29 -8.01 -6.35 -0.61
C TYR A 29 -8.17 -7.80 -1.09
N ASN A 30 -7.65 -8.77 -0.33
CA ASN A 30 -7.72 -10.18 -0.69
C ASN A 30 -9.16 -10.70 -0.56
N ASN A 31 -9.89 -10.26 0.46
CA ASN A 31 -11.27 -10.66 0.71
C ASN A 31 -12.30 -9.95 -0.20
N ASN A 32 -11.94 -8.79 -0.77
CA ASN A 32 -12.87 -7.91 -1.51
C ASN A 32 -12.29 -7.45 -2.85
N GLY A 33 -11.58 -8.31 -3.57
CA GLY A 33 -10.84 -7.93 -4.79
C GLY A 33 -11.69 -7.31 -5.91
N ALA A 34 -12.99 -7.63 -5.96
CA ALA A 34 -13.93 -7.07 -6.95
C ALA A 34 -14.41 -5.66 -6.62
N GLN A 35 -14.11 -5.13 -5.43
CA GLN A 35 -14.51 -3.77 -5.06
C GLN A 35 -13.87 -2.76 -6.03
N PRO A 36 -14.61 -1.71 -6.44
CA PRO A 36 -14.09 -0.72 -7.38
C PRO A 36 -12.77 -0.10 -6.93
N TYR A 37 -12.64 0.20 -5.64
CA TYR A 37 -11.39 0.73 -5.08
C TYR A 37 -10.21 -0.25 -5.26
N CYS A 38 -10.42 -1.53 -4.98
CA CYS A 38 -9.41 -2.57 -5.18
C CYS A 38 -8.98 -2.67 -6.65
N THR A 39 -9.94 -2.60 -7.56
CA THR A 39 -9.69 -2.76 -9.00
C THR A 39 -9.02 -1.53 -9.63
N PHE A 40 -9.50 -0.33 -9.33
CA PHE A 40 -9.03 0.88 -10.00
C PHE A 40 -7.83 1.54 -9.32
N VAL A 41 -7.62 1.31 -8.02
CA VAL A 41 -6.57 2.00 -7.26
C VAL A 41 -5.46 1.06 -6.80
N ILE A 42 -5.80 -0.09 -6.21
CA ILE A 42 -4.78 -0.99 -5.63
C ILE A 42 -4.15 -1.88 -6.70
N ARG A 43 -4.96 -2.56 -7.51
CA ARG A 43 -4.48 -3.53 -8.51
C ARG A 43 -3.42 -2.94 -9.46
N PRO A 44 -3.56 -1.73 -10.03
CA PRO A 44 -2.52 -1.16 -10.89
C PRO A 44 -1.19 -0.94 -10.16
N LYS A 45 -1.22 -0.61 -8.87
CA LYS A 45 0.00 -0.43 -8.05
C LYS A 45 0.68 -1.78 -7.80
N VAL A 46 -0.09 -2.82 -7.48
CA VAL A 46 0.41 -4.19 -7.28
C VAL A 46 1.02 -4.74 -8.57
N GLU A 47 0.35 -4.58 -9.71
CA GLU A 47 0.88 -5.07 -10.99
C GLU A 47 2.12 -4.29 -11.44
N LYS A 48 2.17 -2.97 -11.19
CA LYS A 48 3.39 -2.18 -11.40
C LYS A 48 4.54 -2.70 -10.56
N PHE A 49 4.30 -2.99 -9.28
CA PHE A 49 5.31 -3.56 -8.39
C PHE A 49 5.81 -4.91 -8.90
N LYS A 50 4.89 -5.85 -9.21
CA LYS A 50 5.24 -7.17 -9.73
C LYS A 50 6.06 -7.09 -11.01
N LYS A 51 5.69 -6.17 -11.92
CA LYS A 51 6.42 -5.96 -13.18
C LYS A 51 7.83 -5.42 -12.94
N MET A 52 7.99 -4.43 -12.06
CA MET A 52 9.28 -3.78 -11.80
C MET A 52 10.24 -4.63 -10.96
N PHE A 53 9.72 -5.50 -10.12
CA PHE A 53 10.51 -6.26 -9.16
C PHE A 53 10.37 -7.77 -9.33
N LYS A 54 9.98 -8.24 -10.52
CA LYS A 54 9.71 -9.65 -10.83
C LYS A 54 10.80 -10.59 -10.32
N ASP A 55 12.06 -10.25 -10.56
CA ASP A 55 13.23 -11.07 -10.21
C ASP A 55 13.54 -11.10 -8.71
N LYS A 56 12.88 -10.23 -7.92
CA LYS A 56 13.01 -10.16 -6.46
C LYS A 56 11.79 -10.73 -5.73
N LEU A 57 10.77 -11.17 -6.47
CA LEU A 57 9.62 -11.83 -5.86
C LEU A 57 10.04 -13.23 -5.41
N LYS A 58 9.48 -13.66 -4.27
CA LYS A 58 9.61 -15.06 -3.86
C LYS A 58 9.00 -15.95 -4.94
N PRO A 59 9.64 -17.08 -5.28
CA PRO A 59 9.09 -18.04 -6.24
C PRO A 59 7.75 -18.60 -5.77
#